data_AF-A0AAV9VG11-F1
#
_entry.id   AF-A0AAV9VG11-F1
#
_cell.length_a   1.000
_cell.length_b   1.000
_cell.length_c   1.000
_cell.angle_alpha   90.00
_cell.angle_beta   90.00
_cell.angle_gamma   90.00
#
_symmetry.space_group_name_H-M   'P 1'
#
loop_
_entity.id
_entity.type
_entity.pdbx_description
1 polymer ?
#
loop_
_entity_poly.entity_id
_entity_poly.type
_entity_poly.pdbx_seq_one_letter_code
_entity_poly.pdbx_strand_id
1 'polypeptide(L)'
;MKVSAFNFRSLFSRFAVTASKPTPPPPQTTTATAAASATTTNPPIQTNTNPTGTTTTKTTTKPKTKSLLSIIKLFSSHRPKRVHYRRYITLNMNTNLPRIFITADTNEFDPSELAQWQAEGYEVVYIPRADNQVFELLGDALEGSEKYCIIAYGTAATLALQYALYPVGNLVALIAYYPTGLPSTFPSEPYPERLRRILIQIPDGQTFNPDVTKHTQCLKFQLYQNAKPGFAEKLTANYNPIAAGLAHSRTLAVVRDTLGPELDLEEIWGEHLLAAFVSRNANKTLDSMVKEPYVNHVPTLVGGSGYDELHDFYHNYFIPTNPPSLSLQQISRTVGSDRIVDEMICRFKHTTEMIWMLPGVKPTGRRVEIPIVIIACIKAKKVYAENVYWDQASVLKQIGVVDFTGLPVSGPESAWKVEDKDSVPANILLGGGELQEPLTNDESATVTEGTENNTK
;
A
#
# COMPACT_ATOMS: atom_id res chain seq x y z
N MET A 1 -46.63 -10.94 -10.36
CA MET A 1 -46.09 -9.72 -9.70
C MET A 1 -44.58 -9.75 -9.83
N LYS A 2 -44.02 -8.90 -10.70
CA LYS A 2 -42.59 -8.70 -10.86
C LYS A 2 -42.19 -7.54 -9.96
N VAL A 3 -41.23 -7.73 -9.06
CA VAL A 3 -40.59 -6.66 -8.30
C VAL A 3 -39.25 -6.37 -8.96
N SER A 4 -39.08 -5.12 -9.37
CA SER A 4 -37.93 -4.58 -10.08
C SER A 4 -36.69 -4.55 -9.20
N ALA A 5 -35.58 -5.08 -9.70
CA ALA A 5 -34.26 -4.90 -9.10
C ALA A 5 -33.84 -3.41 -9.23
N PHE A 6 -33.44 -2.80 -8.11
CA PHE A 6 -32.88 -1.47 -8.06
C PHE A 6 -31.41 -1.55 -8.53
N ASN A 7 -31.09 -0.85 -9.62
CA ASN A 7 -29.83 -0.99 -10.34
C ASN A 7 -28.96 0.25 -10.07
N PHE A 8 -27.88 0.10 -9.31
CA PHE A 8 -26.99 1.20 -8.86
C PHE A 8 -26.10 1.82 -9.96
N ARG A 9 -26.35 1.51 -11.25
CA ARG A 9 -25.50 1.92 -12.38
C ARG A 9 -25.90 3.23 -13.08
N SER A 10 -26.93 3.95 -12.65
CA SER A 10 -27.50 5.06 -13.45
C SER A 10 -27.12 6.49 -13.03
N LEU A 11 -26.09 6.73 -12.22
CA LEU A 11 -25.76 8.09 -11.76
C LEU A 11 -24.60 8.81 -12.46
N PHE A 12 -23.96 8.22 -13.47
CA PHE A 12 -22.84 8.89 -14.17
C PHE A 12 -23.02 8.91 -15.68
N SER A 13 -23.78 9.90 -16.15
CA SER A 13 -23.73 10.36 -17.54
C SER A 13 -24.46 11.71 -17.64
N ARG A 14 -23.69 12.80 -17.61
CA ARG A 14 -23.87 14.07 -18.35
C ARG A 14 -23.07 15.15 -17.63
N PHE A 15 -21.94 15.51 -18.22
CA PHE A 15 -21.55 16.88 -18.61
C PHE A 15 -20.07 16.81 -19.05
N ALA A 16 -19.89 16.66 -20.35
CA ALA A 16 -18.69 17.14 -21.01
C ALA A 16 -18.82 18.67 -21.12
N VAL A 17 -17.71 19.42 -20.96
CA VAL A 17 -17.35 20.60 -21.78
C VAL A 17 -15.96 21.13 -21.36
N THR A 18 -15.06 21.03 -22.33
CA THR A 18 -13.86 21.82 -22.68
C THR A 18 -12.95 22.44 -21.61
N ALA A 19 -11.72 21.94 -21.59
CA ALA A 19 -10.55 22.57 -20.99
C ALA A 19 -10.05 23.78 -21.79
N SER A 20 -9.71 24.87 -21.10
CA SER A 20 -8.83 25.93 -21.60
C SER A 20 -7.47 25.87 -20.88
N LYS A 21 -6.39 26.00 -21.66
CA LYS A 21 -4.98 25.88 -21.24
C LYS A 21 -4.56 26.98 -20.25
N PRO A 22 -3.67 26.69 -19.29
CA PRO A 22 -2.82 27.71 -18.68
C PRO A 22 -1.45 27.82 -19.39
N THR A 23 -1.05 29.06 -19.63
CA THR A 23 0.23 29.51 -20.19
C THR A 23 1.33 29.49 -19.10
N PRO A 24 2.60 29.16 -19.41
CA PRO A 24 3.66 29.10 -18.40
C PRO A 24 4.30 30.48 -18.12
N PRO A 25 4.79 30.74 -16.88
CA PRO A 25 5.66 31.87 -16.62
C PRO A 25 7.14 31.58 -16.98
N PRO A 26 7.94 32.63 -17.26
CA PRO A 26 9.26 32.56 -17.90
C PRO A 26 10.43 32.23 -16.93
N PRO A 27 11.64 31.90 -17.45
CA PRO A 27 12.73 31.35 -16.67
C PRO A 27 13.51 32.44 -15.93
N GLN A 28 14.08 32.10 -14.77
CA GLN A 28 15.10 32.93 -14.13
C GLN A 28 16.41 32.17 -13.99
N THR A 29 17.44 32.83 -14.51
CA THR A 29 18.82 32.43 -14.65
C THR A 29 19.60 32.58 -13.35
N THR A 30 20.54 31.66 -13.22
CA THR A 30 21.70 31.55 -12.32
C THR A 30 22.41 32.85 -11.94
N THR A 31 22.93 32.88 -10.70
CA THR A 31 24.28 33.35 -10.41
C THR A 31 24.89 32.58 -9.24
N ALA A 32 26.06 32.01 -9.52
CA ALA A 32 26.91 31.31 -8.57
C ALA A 32 27.70 32.29 -7.70
N THR A 33 28.11 31.85 -6.52
CA THR A 33 29.33 32.39 -5.88
C THR A 33 30.05 31.26 -5.17
N ALA A 34 31.25 30.97 -5.67
CA ALA A 34 32.20 30.04 -5.10
C ALA A 34 32.96 30.69 -3.93
N ALA A 35 33.33 29.89 -2.94
CA ALA A 35 34.42 30.20 -2.02
C ALA A 35 35.28 28.94 -1.86
N ALA A 36 36.54 29.10 -2.25
CA ALA A 36 37.59 28.09 -2.24
C ALA A 36 38.20 27.92 -0.84
N SER A 37 38.78 26.75 -0.58
CA SER A 37 39.88 26.58 0.37
C SER A 37 40.75 25.41 -0.11
N ALA A 38 41.97 25.75 -0.54
CA ALA A 38 43.11 24.85 -0.77
C ALA A 38 43.56 24.24 0.59
N THR A 39 44.39 23.20 0.73
CA THR A 39 45.63 22.84 0.03
C THR A 39 46.09 21.50 0.63
N THR A 40 46.64 20.58 -0.16
CA THR A 40 48.00 19.99 -0.01
C THR A 40 48.13 18.65 -0.74
N THR A 41 49.32 18.53 -1.32
CA THR A 41 49.75 17.66 -2.40
C THR A 41 50.70 16.57 -1.89
N ASN A 42 50.44 15.28 -2.24
CA ASN A 42 51.33 14.31 -2.94
C ASN A 42 52.77 14.00 -2.42
N PRO A 43 53.51 12.95 -2.88
CA PRO A 43 53.15 11.66 -3.55
C PRO A 43 54.05 10.45 -3.05
N PRO A 44 54.64 9.52 -3.88
CA PRO A 44 54.33 8.08 -3.86
C PRO A 44 55.55 7.13 -3.71
N ILE A 45 55.36 5.80 -3.66
CA ILE A 45 56.43 4.79 -3.84
C ILE A 45 55.83 3.60 -4.63
N GLN A 46 56.10 3.45 -5.94
CA GLN A 46 57.19 2.70 -6.59
C GLN A 46 57.25 1.20 -6.23
N THR A 47 56.71 0.32 -7.08
CA THR A 47 57.43 -0.52 -8.08
C THR A 47 58.39 -1.54 -7.48
N ASN A 48 58.15 -2.83 -7.75
CA ASN A 48 59.24 -3.69 -8.19
C ASN A 48 58.79 -4.79 -9.14
N THR A 49 59.58 -4.87 -10.20
CA THR A 49 59.52 -5.65 -11.42
C THR A 49 60.41 -6.90 -11.34
N ASN A 50 59.97 -7.96 -12.06
CA ASN A 50 60.76 -8.79 -13.00
C ASN A 50 61.59 -9.99 -12.46
N PRO A 51 62.14 -10.87 -13.34
CA PRO A 51 61.60 -11.49 -14.56
C PRO A 51 62.05 -12.97 -14.78
N THR A 52 61.43 -13.71 -15.70
CA THR A 52 62.06 -14.69 -16.64
C THR A 52 60.94 -15.15 -17.59
N GLY A 53 60.94 -15.01 -18.91
CA GLY A 53 62.02 -15.06 -19.89
C GLY A 53 62.07 -16.47 -20.49
N THR A 54 61.44 -16.72 -21.65
CA THR A 54 62.10 -17.18 -22.91
C THR A 54 61.08 -17.44 -24.03
N THR A 55 61.43 -16.89 -25.19
CA THR A 55 60.87 -16.81 -26.55
C THR A 55 60.67 -18.15 -27.27
N THR A 56 59.61 -18.32 -28.08
CA THR A 56 59.71 -18.71 -29.52
C THR A 56 58.38 -18.66 -30.32
N THR A 57 58.42 -17.85 -31.40
CA THR A 57 57.88 -18.04 -32.77
C THR A 57 56.41 -18.38 -33.08
N LYS A 58 55.74 -17.35 -33.63
CA LYS A 58 54.76 -17.28 -34.74
C LYS A 58 54.18 -18.58 -35.34
N THR A 59 52.85 -18.62 -35.45
CA THR A 59 52.15 -18.86 -36.72
C THR A 59 50.67 -18.41 -36.65
N THR A 60 50.24 -17.71 -37.68
CA THR A 60 48.90 -17.14 -37.92
C THR A 60 47.90 -18.20 -38.35
N THR A 61 46.72 -18.30 -37.71
CA THR A 61 45.46 -18.78 -38.34
C THR A 61 44.23 -18.22 -37.61
N LYS A 62 43.21 -17.84 -38.39
CA LYS A 62 41.91 -17.24 -37.97
C LYS A 62 41.11 -18.17 -37.03
N PRO A 63 40.35 -17.67 -36.03
CA PRO A 63 39.53 -18.54 -35.20
C PRO A 63 38.20 -18.87 -35.89
N LYS A 64 37.89 -20.18 -35.97
CA LYS A 64 36.54 -20.69 -36.21
C LYS A 64 35.73 -20.54 -34.92
N THR A 65 34.51 -20.03 -35.05
CA THR A 65 33.49 -19.91 -34.00
C THR A 65 33.27 -21.25 -33.29
N LYS A 66 33.53 -21.30 -31.98
CA LYS A 66 33.14 -22.42 -31.11
C LYS A 66 31.90 -22.01 -30.30
N SER A 67 30.90 -22.88 -30.30
CA SER A 67 29.63 -22.75 -29.57
C SER A 67 29.85 -22.53 -28.06
N LEU A 68 29.10 -21.57 -27.51
CA LEU A 68 29.03 -21.16 -26.09
C LEU A 68 28.71 -22.31 -25.12
N LEU A 69 28.13 -23.41 -25.60
CA LEU A 69 27.76 -24.59 -24.79
C LEU A 69 28.96 -25.41 -24.29
N SER A 70 30.17 -25.15 -24.76
CA SER A 70 31.37 -25.94 -24.43
C SER A 70 32.20 -25.42 -23.23
N ILE A 71 31.95 -24.19 -22.77
CA ILE A 71 32.72 -23.57 -21.66
C ILE A 71 32.15 -23.95 -20.28
N ILE A 72 30.88 -24.34 -20.20
CA ILE A 72 30.21 -24.71 -18.94
C ILE A 72 30.73 -26.04 -18.35
N LYS A 73 31.49 -26.85 -19.11
CA LYS A 73 31.98 -28.16 -18.64
C LYS A 73 33.35 -28.16 -17.94
N LEU A 74 34.07 -27.04 -17.83
CA LEU A 74 35.47 -27.06 -17.37
C LEU A 74 35.72 -26.70 -15.89
N PHE A 75 34.69 -26.40 -15.08
CA PHE A 75 34.86 -26.18 -13.63
C PHE A 75 34.01 -27.15 -12.80
N SER A 76 34.18 -28.44 -13.07
CA SER A 76 33.65 -29.54 -12.26
C SER A 76 34.82 -30.34 -11.68
N SER A 77 35.41 -29.87 -10.58
CA SER A 77 36.05 -30.78 -9.63
C SER A 77 35.97 -30.19 -8.23
N HIS A 78 35.49 -31.00 -7.29
CA HIS A 78 35.03 -30.68 -5.92
C HIS A 78 33.56 -30.28 -5.82
N ARG A 79 32.67 -31.25 -6.10
CA ARG A 79 31.29 -31.22 -5.63
C ARG A 79 31.28 -31.46 -4.10
N PRO A 80 30.84 -30.51 -3.26
CA PRO A 80 30.39 -30.88 -1.91
C PRO A 80 29.19 -31.84 -2.01
N LYS A 81 28.98 -32.66 -0.97
CA LYS A 81 27.93 -33.69 -0.91
C LYS A 81 26.58 -33.08 -1.33
N ARG A 82 25.91 -33.69 -2.32
CA ARG A 82 24.57 -33.31 -2.80
C ARG A 82 23.59 -33.32 -1.62
N VAL A 83 23.16 -32.14 -1.17
CA VAL A 83 21.94 -32.01 -0.36
C VAL A 83 20.78 -32.41 -1.26
N HIS A 84 19.93 -33.33 -0.81
CA HIS A 84 18.80 -33.83 -1.59
C HIS A 84 17.64 -32.80 -1.59
N TYR A 85 17.79 -31.70 -2.33
CA TYR A 85 16.80 -30.62 -2.42
C TYR A 85 15.45 -31.05 -3.00
N ARG A 86 15.42 -32.15 -3.76
CA ARG A 86 14.20 -32.74 -4.33
C ARG A 86 13.16 -33.15 -3.26
N ARG A 87 13.55 -33.21 -1.98
CA ARG A 87 12.65 -33.50 -0.86
C ARG A 87 11.90 -32.26 -0.34
N TYR A 88 12.39 -31.05 -0.63
CA TYR A 88 11.79 -29.78 -0.16
C TYR A 88 10.81 -29.17 -1.17
N ILE A 89 10.95 -29.48 -2.46
CA ILE A 89 10.04 -29.03 -3.51
C ILE A 89 9.04 -30.16 -3.77
N THR A 90 8.09 -30.32 -2.84
CA THR A 90 6.91 -31.18 -3.05
C THR A 90 5.77 -30.27 -3.50
N LEU A 91 5.52 -30.21 -4.80
CA LEU A 91 4.46 -29.37 -5.38
C LEU A 91 3.14 -30.14 -5.40
N ASN A 92 2.06 -29.49 -4.98
CA ASN A 92 0.73 -30.05 -5.15
C ASN A 92 0.17 -29.60 -6.50
N MET A 93 0.31 -30.45 -7.52
CA MET A 93 -0.19 -30.14 -8.88
C MET A 93 -1.72 -30.25 -9.00
N ASN A 94 -2.45 -30.58 -7.92
CA ASN A 94 -3.91 -30.69 -7.95
C ASN A 94 -4.62 -29.35 -7.66
N THR A 95 -3.89 -28.27 -7.39
CA THR A 95 -4.48 -26.96 -7.12
C THR A 95 -4.33 -26.02 -8.30
N ASN A 96 -5.39 -25.28 -8.62
CA ASN A 96 -5.36 -24.20 -9.64
C ASN A 96 -4.99 -22.82 -9.04
N LEU A 97 -4.46 -22.78 -7.82
CA LEU A 97 -4.13 -21.52 -7.15
C LEU A 97 -2.81 -20.95 -7.69
N PRO A 98 -2.66 -19.62 -7.79
CA PRO A 98 -1.37 -19.02 -8.11
C PRO A 98 -0.35 -19.33 -7.00
N ARG A 99 0.91 -19.58 -7.39
CA ARG A 99 1.93 -20.10 -6.48
C ARG A 99 2.94 -19.02 -6.04
N ILE A 100 3.17 -18.96 -4.74
CA ILE A 100 4.17 -18.11 -4.10
C ILE A 100 5.21 -18.98 -3.40
N PHE A 101 6.48 -18.74 -3.72
CA PHE A 101 7.61 -19.34 -3.02
C PHE A 101 8.21 -18.34 -2.06
N ILE A 102 8.28 -18.71 -0.78
CA ILE A 102 8.89 -17.90 0.27
C ILE A 102 10.23 -18.51 0.64
N THR A 103 11.29 -17.72 0.73
CA THR A 103 12.61 -18.20 1.14
C THR A 103 13.32 -17.22 2.08
N ALA A 104 14.02 -17.75 3.07
CA ALA A 104 14.77 -16.99 4.05
C ALA A 104 16.02 -17.76 4.48
N ASP A 105 16.88 -17.13 5.30
CA ASP A 105 18.14 -17.71 5.78
C ASP A 105 17.96 -18.74 6.91
N THR A 106 16.73 -18.88 7.39
CA THR A 106 16.32 -19.74 8.51
C THR A 106 15.82 -21.10 8.02
N ASN A 107 15.68 -22.06 8.94
CA ASN A 107 15.05 -23.37 8.65
C ASN A 107 13.53 -23.34 8.80
N GLU A 108 13.04 -22.38 9.57
CA GLU A 108 11.63 -22.18 9.87
C GLU A 108 11.29 -20.73 9.56
N PHE A 109 10.04 -20.50 9.17
CA PHE A 109 9.49 -19.18 8.88
C PHE A 109 8.21 -18.99 9.69
N ASP A 110 7.84 -17.74 9.97
CA ASP A 110 6.65 -17.43 10.77
C ASP A 110 5.39 -18.08 10.15
N PRO A 111 4.76 -19.06 10.82
CA PRO A 111 3.57 -19.73 10.31
C PRO A 111 2.40 -18.75 10.08
N SER A 112 2.34 -17.65 10.84
CA SER A 112 1.30 -16.63 10.70
C SER A 112 1.44 -15.84 9.40
N GLU A 113 2.67 -15.65 8.91
CA GLU A 113 2.94 -15.01 7.62
C GLU A 113 2.59 -15.94 6.46
N LEU A 114 2.91 -17.24 6.58
CA LEU A 114 2.53 -18.24 5.58
C LEU A 114 0.99 -18.36 5.49
N ALA A 115 0.32 -18.46 6.63
CA ALA A 115 -1.14 -18.54 6.69
C ALA A 115 -1.83 -17.28 6.13
N GLN A 116 -1.21 -16.10 6.30
CA GLN A 116 -1.69 -14.87 5.70
C GLN A 116 -1.73 -14.95 4.17
N TRP A 117 -0.65 -15.40 3.53
CA TRP A 117 -0.64 -15.56 2.07
C TRP A 117 -1.58 -16.66 1.60
N GLN A 118 -1.74 -17.75 2.35
CA GLN A 118 -2.73 -18.78 2.03
C GLN A 118 -4.16 -18.24 2.09
N ALA A 119 -4.48 -17.42 3.09
CA ALA A 119 -5.79 -16.78 3.23
C ALA A 119 -6.09 -15.77 2.10
N GLU A 120 -5.05 -15.19 1.49
CA GLU A 120 -5.17 -14.38 0.27
C GLU A 120 -5.47 -15.20 -1.00
N GLY A 121 -5.48 -16.53 -0.92
CA GLY A 121 -5.84 -17.43 -2.01
C GLY A 121 -4.64 -17.94 -2.82
N TYR A 122 -3.45 -17.99 -2.22
CA TYR A 122 -2.23 -18.49 -2.87
C TYR A 122 -1.85 -19.87 -2.36
N GLU A 123 -1.27 -20.69 -3.25
CA GLU A 123 -0.49 -21.84 -2.82
C GLU A 123 0.88 -21.33 -2.37
N VAL A 124 1.20 -21.52 -1.08
CA VAL A 124 2.43 -20.99 -0.46
C VAL A 124 3.36 -22.13 -0.14
N VAL A 125 4.58 -22.08 -0.67
CA VAL A 125 5.64 -23.05 -0.39
C VAL A 125 6.83 -22.34 0.23
N TYR A 126 7.17 -22.69 1.46
CA TYR A 126 8.38 -22.20 2.11
C TYR A 126 9.57 -23.09 1.75
N ILE A 127 10.65 -22.48 1.26
CA ILE A 127 11.90 -23.13 0.92
C ILE A 127 13.00 -22.54 1.82
N PRO A 128 13.49 -23.29 2.82
CA PRO A 128 14.52 -22.79 3.72
C PRO A 128 15.87 -22.71 2.99
N ARG A 129 16.61 -21.61 3.23
CA ARG A 129 18.00 -21.42 2.80
C ARG A 129 18.22 -21.70 1.30
N ALA A 130 17.34 -21.20 0.44
CA ALA A 130 17.46 -21.41 -0.99
C ALA A 130 18.80 -20.88 -1.53
N ASP A 131 19.52 -21.73 -2.26
CA ASP A 131 20.73 -21.39 -2.98
C ASP A 131 20.46 -21.33 -4.49
N ASN A 132 21.50 -21.01 -5.29
CA ASN A 132 21.38 -20.91 -6.74
C ASN A 132 20.85 -22.21 -7.38
N GLN A 133 21.24 -23.38 -6.86
CA GLN A 133 20.80 -24.67 -7.38
C GLN A 133 19.30 -24.88 -7.11
N VAL A 134 18.81 -24.44 -5.94
CA VAL A 134 17.39 -24.50 -5.60
C VAL A 134 16.56 -23.64 -6.55
N PHE A 135 16.99 -22.42 -6.87
CA PHE A 135 16.26 -21.57 -7.82
C PHE A 135 16.24 -22.13 -9.24
N GLU A 136 17.34 -22.74 -9.70
CA GLU A 136 17.37 -23.46 -10.99
C GLU A 136 16.36 -24.62 -11.00
N LEU A 137 16.38 -25.46 -9.97
CA LEU A 137 15.45 -26.59 -9.85
C LEU A 137 13.99 -26.15 -9.72
N LEU A 138 13.74 -25.01 -9.08
CA LEU A 138 12.41 -24.44 -8.93
C LEU A 138 11.82 -24.07 -10.30
N GLY A 139 12.63 -23.43 -11.16
CA GLY A 139 12.23 -23.12 -12.52
C GLY A 139 11.92 -24.38 -13.36
N ASP A 140 12.69 -25.46 -13.18
CA ASP A 140 12.50 -26.73 -13.89
C ASP A 140 11.30 -27.56 -13.37
N ALA A 141 10.94 -27.41 -12.10
CA ALA A 141 9.89 -28.21 -11.45
C ALA A 141 8.47 -27.76 -11.81
N LEU A 142 8.31 -26.52 -12.29
CA LEU A 142 7.03 -25.93 -12.67
C LEU A 142 6.72 -26.28 -14.14
N GLU A 143 5.44 -26.51 -14.45
CA GLU A 143 5.05 -26.71 -15.85
C GLU A 143 5.36 -25.45 -16.68
N GLY A 144 5.70 -25.63 -17.95
CA GLY A 144 6.22 -24.58 -18.83
C GLY A 144 5.32 -23.34 -19.03
N SER A 145 4.10 -23.33 -18.49
CA SER A 145 3.15 -22.20 -18.47
C SER A 145 2.76 -21.66 -17.09
N GLU A 146 3.19 -22.31 -15.98
CA GLU A 146 2.79 -21.88 -14.63
C GLU A 146 3.54 -20.62 -14.20
N LYS A 147 2.80 -19.53 -13.95
CA LYS A 147 3.34 -18.29 -13.40
C LYS A 147 3.53 -18.42 -11.89
N TYR A 148 4.64 -17.88 -11.39
CA TYR A 148 4.93 -17.90 -9.95
C TYR A 148 5.65 -16.63 -9.50
N CYS A 149 5.64 -16.41 -8.19
CA CYS A 149 6.32 -15.32 -7.53
C CYS A 149 7.28 -15.85 -6.47
N ILE A 150 8.42 -15.17 -6.31
CA ILE A 150 9.35 -15.41 -5.21
C ILE A 150 9.31 -14.21 -4.26
N ILE A 151 9.14 -14.49 -2.96
CA ILE A 151 9.34 -13.53 -1.87
C ILE A 151 10.53 -14.03 -1.06
N ALA A 152 11.62 -13.28 -1.09
CA ALA A 152 12.88 -13.70 -0.50
C ALA A 152 13.35 -12.68 0.54
N TYR A 153 13.94 -13.18 1.63
CA TYR A 153 14.41 -12.39 2.77
C TYR A 153 15.92 -12.59 3.00
N GLY A 154 16.63 -11.53 3.39
CA GLY A 154 18.04 -11.61 3.80
C GLY A 154 19.00 -12.06 2.70
N THR A 155 19.87 -13.03 3.00
CA THR A 155 20.85 -13.58 2.06
C THR A 155 20.16 -14.28 0.90
N ALA A 156 19.08 -15.03 1.16
CA ALA A 156 18.26 -15.64 0.12
C ALA A 156 17.68 -14.60 -0.85
N ALA A 157 17.39 -13.38 -0.39
CA ALA A 157 16.97 -12.27 -1.26
C ALA A 157 18.07 -11.83 -2.21
N THR A 158 19.32 -11.73 -1.75
CA THR A 158 20.47 -11.44 -2.61
C THR A 158 20.67 -12.51 -3.68
N LEU A 159 20.56 -13.79 -3.31
CA LEU A 159 20.69 -14.90 -4.27
C LEU A 159 19.54 -14.93 -5.28
N ALA A 160 18.30 -14.68 -4.84
CA ALA A 160 17.15 -14.58 -5.73
C ALA A 160 17.30 -13.42 -6.74
N LEU A 161 17.85 -12.28 -6.31
CA LEU A 161 18.16 -11.16 -7.20
C LEU A 161 19.24 -11.51 -8.24
N GLN A 162 20.26 -12.29 -7.87
CA GLN A 162 21.27 -12.79 -8.79
C GLN A 162 20.69 -13.78 -9.80
N TYR A 163 19.84 -14.69 -9.33
CA TYR A 163 19.12 -15.64 -10.19
C TYR A 163 18.28 -14.91 -11.24
N ALA A 164 17.55 -13.87 -10.83
CA ALA A 164 16.74 -13.06 -11.72
C ALA A 164 17.54 -12.26 -12.77
N LEU A 165 18.86 -12.16 -12.70
CA LEU A 165 19.65 -11.53 -13.77
C LEU A 165 19.62 -12.30 -15.10
N TYR A 166 19.25 -13.58 -15.05
CA TYR A 166 19.17 -14.45 -16.21
C TYR A 166 17.71 -14.68 -16.61
N PRO A 167 17.42 -15.12 -17.86
CA PRO A 167 16.07 -15.53 -18.25
C PRO A 167 15.56 -16.66 -17.34
N VAL A 168 14.63 -16.33 -16.45
CA VAL A 168 14.11 -17.23 -15.41
C VAL A 168 12.66 -17.61 -15.69
N GLY A 169 12.49 -18.70 -16.46
CA GLY A 169 11.20 -19.39 -16.67
C GLY A 169 9.96 -18.49 -16.74
N ASN A 170 8.95 -18.83 -15.93
CA ASN A 170 7.69 -18.09 -15.77
C ASN A 170 7.64 -17.27 -14.46
N LEU A 171 8.78 -16.87 -13.92
CA LEU A 171 8.82 -15.98 -12.76
C LEU A 171 8.26 -14.62 -13.18
N VAL A 172 7.12 -14.22 -12.62
CA VAL A 172 6.46 -12.94 -12.97
C VAL A 172 6.78 -11.81 -12.02
N ALA A 173 7.11 -12.15 -10.77
CA ALA A 173 7.48 -11.18 -9.74
C ALA A 173 8.53 -11.73 -8.76
N LEU A 174 9.50 -10.89 -8.42
CA LEU A 174 10.47 -11.13 -7.36
C LEU A 174 10.39 -10.00 -6.32
N ILE A 175 10.19 -10.34 -5.06
CA ILE A 175 10.20 -9.40 -3.96
C ILE A 175 11.36 -9.73 -3.02
N ALA A 176 12.28 -8.79 -2.85
CA ALA A 176 13.49 -8.95 -2.04
C ALA A 176 13.39 -8.06 -0.79
N TYR A 177 13.30 -8.68 0.37
CA TYR A 177 13.32 -8.02 1.68
C TYR A 177 14.73 -7.95 2.23
N TYR A 178 15.21 -6.72 2.47
CA TYR A 178 16.51 -6.38 3.07
C TYR A 178 17.65 -7.29 2.56
N PRO A 179 17.88 -7.36 1.23
CA PRO A 179 18.97 -8.17 0.70
C PRO A 179 20.31 -7.75 1.32
N THR A 180 21.22 -8.70 1.54
CA THR A 180 22.57 -8.42 2.07
C THR A 180 23.50 -7.69 1.10
N GLY A 181 23.10 -7.63 -0.17
CA GLY A 181 23.80 -6.94 -1.25
C GLY A 181 22.96 -6.95 -2.52
N LEU A 182 23.25 -6.00 -3.41
CA LEU A 182 22.63 -5.91 -4.73
C LEU A 182 23.56 -6.46 -5.81
N PRO A 183 23.02 -7.02 -6.91
CA PRO A 183 23.83 -7.36 -8.06
C PRO A 183 24.48 -6.12 -8.68
N SER A 184 25.69 -6.28 -9.22
CA SER A 184 26.52 -5.17 -9.75
C SER A 184 25.86 -4.40 -10.90
N THR A 185 25.03 -5.08 -11.69
CA THR A 185 24.28 -4.50 -12.79
C THR A 185 23.00 -5.29 -12.99
N PHE A 186 21.85 -4.67 -12.73
CA PHE A 186 20.59 -5.12 -13.34
C PHE A 186 20.72 -4.95 -14.85
N PRO A 187 20.28 -5.92 -15.67
CA PRO A 187 20.44 -5.83 -17.12
C PRO A 187 19.72 -4.56 -17.60
N SER A 188 20.42 -3.75 -18.40
CA SER A 188 19.75 -2.77 -19.24
C SER A 188 18.88 -3.51 -20.25
N GLU A 189 17.71 -2.97 -20.59
CA GLU A 189 16.76 -3.55 -21.55
C GLU A 189 17.44 -4.13 -22.81
N PRO A 190 16.95 -5.27 -23.35
CA PRO A 190 15.71 -5.97 -22.97
C PRO A 190 15.93 -6.95 -21.82
N TYR A 191 15.22 -6.73 -20.71
CA TYR A 191 15.08 -7.71 -19.63
C TYR A 191 14.13 -8.85 -20.10
N PRO A 192 14.17 -10.08 -19.55
CA PRO A 192 13.32 -11.16 -20.03
C PRO A 192 11.84 -10.74 -20.01
N GLU A 193 11.15 -10.83 -21.15
CA GLU A 193 9.76 -10.34 -21.35
C GLU A 193 8.75 -10.85 -20.30
N ARG A 194 9.08 -11.95 -19.61
CA ARG A 194 8.20 -12.62 -18.63
C ARG A 194 8.34 -12.08 -17.21
N LEU A 195 9.49 -11.54 -16.80
CA LEU A 195 9.67 -11.00 -15.46
C LEU A 195 9.20 -9.55 -15.42
N ARG A 196 8.00 -9.34 -14.84
CA ARG A 196 7.29 -8.06 -14.90
C ARG A 196 7.71 -7.11 -13.80
N ARG A 197 8.00 -7.63 -12.60
CA ARG A 197 8.22 -6.81 -11.40
C ARG A 197 9.33 -7.36 -10.51
N ILE A 198 10.24 -6.49 -10.09
CA ILE A 198 11.20 -6.68 -9.03
C ILE A 198 10.99 -5.57 -8.02
N LEU A 199 10.62 -5.94 -6.80
CA LEU A 199 10.41 -5.01 -5.70
C LEU A 199 11.47 -5.26 -4.62
N ILE A 200 12.28 -4.26 -4.31
CA ILE A 200 13.32 -4.36 -3.29
C ILE A 200 12.94 -3.48 -2.10
N GLN A 201 12.70 -4.13 -0.97
CA GLN A 201 12.30 -3.51 0.30
C GLN A 201 13.55 -3.28 1.16
N ILE A 202 13.88 -2.02 1.37
CA ILE A 202 15.18 -1.59 1.88
C ILE A 202 15.03 -0.87 3.24
N PRO A 203 15.62 -1.41 4.32
CA PRO A 203 15.73 -0.69 5.57
C PRO A 203 16.79 0.39 5.49
N ASP A 204 16.60 1.48 6.22
CA ASP A 204 17.58 2.56 6.35
C ASP A 204 18.93 2.07 6.91
N GLY A 205 18.91 1.10 7.83
CA GLY A 205 20.11 0.53 8.45
C GLY A 205 20.92 -0.46 7.59
N GLN A 206 20.87 -0.38 6.26
CA GLN A 206 21.60 -1.29 5.36
C GLN A 206 23.05 -0.85 5.09
N THR A 207 23.86 -1.77 4.56
CA THR A 207 25.30 -1.59 4.34
C THR A 207 25.69 -1.08 2.94
N PHE A 208 24.73 -0.87 2.05
CA PHE A 208 24.95 -0.39 0.69
C PHE A 208 23.98 0.75 0.34
N ASN A 209 24.32 1.56 -0.66
CA ASN A 209 23.45 2.63 -1.14
C ASN A 209 22.87 2.25 -2.52
N PRO A 210 21.57 1.94 -2.64
CA PRO A 210 20.93 1.67 -3.92
C PRO A 210 20.88 2.96 -4.74
N ASP A 211 21.25 2.86 -6.03
CA ASP A 211 20.97 3.95 -6.96
C ASP A 211 19.48 3.96 -7.31
N VAL A 212 18.70 4.65 -6.48
CA VAL A 212 17.25 4.82 -6.65
C VAL A 212 16.89 5.72 -7.84
N THR A 213 17.87 6.40 -8.44
CA THR A 213 17.64 7.29 -9.59
C THR A 213 17.63 6.54 -10.91
N LYS A 214 18.21 5.33 -10.93
CA LYS A 214 18.24 4.48 -12.11
C LYS A 214 16.86 3.87 -12.38
N HIS A 215 16.11 4.48 -13.27
CA HIS A 215 14.82 3.96 -13.69
C HIS A 215 15.00 2.71 -14.57
N THR A 216 14.53 1.56 -14.08
CA THR A 216 14.38 0.32 -14.87
C THR A 216 12.92 -0.10 -14.76
N GLN A 217 12.24 -0.38 -15.87
CA GLN A 217 10.77 -0.51 -15.92
C GLN A 217 10.23 -1.61 -14.97
N CYS A 218 10.97 -2.70 -14.82
CA CYS A 218 10.61 -3.80 -13.93
C CYS A 218 11.06 -3.60 -12.48
N LEU A 219 11.99 -2.68 -12.17
CA LEU A 219 12.65 -2.58 -10.86
C LEU A 219 12.13 -1.41 -10.03
N LYS A 220 11.79 -1.67 -8.78
CA LYS A 220 11.38 -0.63 -7.81
C LYS A 220 12.07 -0.81 -6.47
N PHE A 221 12.62 0.28 -5.95
CA PHE A 221 13.14 0.35 -4.58
C PHE A 221 12.13 1.01 -3.65
N GLN A 222 12.05 0.53 -2.41
CA GLN A 222 11.23 1.11 -1.35
C GLN A 222 12.06 1.24 -0.08
N LEU A 223 12.19 2.45 0.43
CA LEU A 223 13.01 2.77 1.60
C LEU A 223 12.13 2.85 2.85
N TYR A 224 12.64 2.32 3.97
CA TYR A 224 11.96 2.32 5.26
C TYR A 224 12.84 3.00 6.31
N GLN A 225 12.48 4.25 6.63
CA GLN A 225 13.17 5.05 7.63
C GLN A 225 13.15 4.36 9.00
N ASN A 226 14.27 4.45 9.73
CA ASN A 226 14.43 3.86 11.07
C ASN A 226 14.20 2.34 11.16
N ALA A 227 14.17 1.63 10.02
CA ALA A 227 14.08 0.18 9.99
C ALA A 227 15.47 -0.46 9.91
N LYS A 228 15.59 -1.69 10.45
CA LYS A 228 16.79 -2.54 10.36
C LYS A 228 16.46 -3.83 9.61
N PRO A 229 17.45 -4.56 9.06
CA PRO A 229 17.22 -5.90 8.51
C PRO A 229 16.45 -6.79 9.49
N GLY A 230 15.46 -7.54 8.99
CA GLY A 230 14.51 -8.30 9.82
C GLY A 230 13.23 -7.53 10.20
N PHE A 231 13.08 -6.26 9.82
CA PHE A 231 11.90 -5.46 10.23
C PHE A 231 10.55 -6.05 9.86
N ALA A 232 10.51 -6.90 8.83
CA ALA A 232 9.29 -7.52 8.33
C ALA A 232 9.01 -8.91 8.92
N GLU A 233 9.88 -9.44 9.78
CA GLU A 233 9.72 -10.76 10.40
C GLU A 233 9.34 -10.60 11.88
N LYS A 234 8.13 -11.01 12.26
CA LYS A 234 7.57 -10.78 13.61
C LYS A 234 8.38 -11.40 14.75
N LEU A 235 9.11 -12.48 14.45
CA LEU A 235 9.87 -13.24 15.45
C LEU A 235 11.28 -12.65 15.69
N THR A 236 11.63 -11.55 15.02
CA THR A 236 12.95 -10.93 15.17
C THR A 236 12.92 -9.72 16.10
N ALA A 237 14.06 -9.43 16.73
CA ALA A 237 14.22 -8.24 17.58
C ALA A 237 14.11 -6.91 16.80
N ASN A 238 14.21 -6.96 15.47
CA ASN A 238 14.14 -5.78 14.61
C ASN A 238 12.74 -5.53 14.05
N TYR A 239 11.75 -6.37 14.38
CA TYR A 239 10.37 -6.24 13.90
C TYR A 239 9.85 -4.81 14.12
N ASN A 240 9.39 -4.19 13.04
CA ASN A 240 8.78 -2.88 13.07
C ASN A 240 7.41 -2.99 12.38
N PRO A 241 6.29 -2.94 13.14
CA PRO A 241 4.97 -3.20 12.59
C PRO A 241 4.56 -2.19 11.52
N ILE A 242 5.00 -0.93 11.63
CA ILE A 242 4.69 0.12 10.66
C ILE A 242 5.41 -0.16 9.33
N ALA A 243 6.72 -0.39 9.39
CA ALA A 243 7.51 -0.70 8.19
C ALA A 243 7.08 -2.03 7.56
N ALA A 244 6.82 -3.05 8.39
CA ALA A 244 6.33 -4.35 7.94
C ALA A 244 4.98 -4.24 7.24
N GLY A 245 4.03 -3.50 7.81
CA GLY A 245 2.71 -3.26 7.22
C GLY A 245 2.81 -2.56 5.86
N LEU A 246 3.58 -1.47 5.77
CA LEU A 246 3.81 -0.77 4.50
C LEU A 246 4.47 -1.67 3.45
N ALA A 247 5.47 -2.46 3.85
CA ALA A 247 6.13 -3.40 2.96
C ALA A 247 5.18 -4.50 2.49
N HIS A 248 4.36 -5.04 3.38
CA HIS A 248 3.35 -6.03 3.05
C HIS A 248 2.35 -5.50 2.02
N SER A 249 1.76 -4.31 2.22
CA SER A 249 0.80 -3.73 1.27
C SER A 249 1.40 -3.53 -0.12
N ARG A 250 2.68 -3.13 -0.20
CA ARG A 250 3.41 -2.97 -1.47
C ARG A 250 3.73 -4.31 -2.14
N THR A 251 4.10 -5.32 -1.36
CA THR A 251 4.31 -6.68 -1.84
C THR A 251 3.01 -7.28 -2.36
N LEU A 252 1.91 -7.16 -1.61
CA LEU A 252 0.59 -7.62 -2.01
C LEU A 252 0.11 -6.94 -3.30
N ALA A 253 0.38 -5.64 -3.47
CA ALA A 253 0.08 -4.93 -4.72
C ALA A 253 0.78 -5.57 -5.93
N VAL A 254 2.08 -5.86 -5.81
CA VAL A 254 2.86 -6.51 -6.88
C VAL A 254 2.38 -7.93 -7.15
N VAL A 255 2.11 -8.69 -6.10
CA VAL A 255 1.64 -10.08 -6.23
C VAL A 255 0.28 -10.13 -6.92
N ARG A 256 -0.69 -9.30 -6.49
CA ARG A 256 -2.02 -9.24 -7.14
C ARG A 256 -1.95 -8.75 -8.58
N ASP A 257 -1.14 -7.73 -8.88
CA ASP A 257 -0.92 -7.21 -10.25
C ASP A 257 -0.37 -8.29 -11.20
N THR A 258 0.46 -9.20 -10.68
CA THR A 258 1.20 -10.17 -11.52
C THR A 258 0.60 -11.57 -11.55
N LEU A 259 0.00 -12.02 -10.44
CA LEU A 259 -0.56 -13.36 -10.25
C LEU A 259 -2.09 -13.37 -10.02
N GLY A 260 -2.72 -12.23 -9.76
CA GLY A 260 -4.09 -12.18 -9.23
C GLY A 260 -4.15 -12.65 -7.77
N PRO A 261 -5.34 -12.93 -7.20
CA PRO A 261 -6.63 -12.59 -7.79
C PRO A 261 -6.85 -11.07 -7.78
N GLU A 262 -7.66 -10.60 -8.72
CA GLU A 262 -8.23 -9.26 -8.66
C GLU A 262 -9.39 -9.29 -7.66
N LEU A 263 -9.38 -8.36 -6.71
CA LEU A 263 -10.41 -8.25 -5.68
C LEU A 263 -11.11 -6.91 -5.82
N ASP A 264 -12.44 -6.94 -5.81
CA ASP A 264 -13.24 -5.74 -5.67
C ASP A 264 -13.31 -5.35 -4.18
N LEU A 265 -12.40 -4.46 -3.78
CA LEU A 265 -12.37 -3.96 -2.40
C LEU A 265 -13.60 -3.09 -2.10
N GLU A 266 -14.18 -2.44 -3.10
CA GLU A 266 -15.34 -1.57 -2.92
C GLU A 266 -16.60 -2.38 -2.63
N GLU A 267 -16.76 -3.53 -3.28
CA GLU A 267 -17.84 -4.48 -2.98
C GLU A 267 -17.74 -4.96 -1.53
N ILE A 268 -16.56 -5.43 -1.09
CA ILE A 268 -16.32 -5.90 0.28
C ILE A 268 -16.65 -4.81 1.31
N TRP A 269 -16.18 -3.59 1.06
CA TRP A 269 -16.43 -2.47 1.96
C TRP A 269 -17.89 -1.99 1.93
N GLY A 270 -18.53 -1.99 0.76
CA GLY A 270 -19.94 -1.67 0.60
C GLY A 270 -20.84 -2.63 1.38
N GLU A 271 -20.56 -3.93 1.33
CA GLU A 271 -21.27 -4.94 2.13
C GLU A 271 -21.11 -4.71 3.63
N HIS A 272 -19.90 -4.38 4.07
CA HIS A 272 -19.62 -4.02 5.46
C HIS A 272 -20.47 -2.83 5.94
N LEU A 273 -20.47 -1.74 5.17
CA LEU A 273 -21.25 -0.54 5.47
C LEU A 273 -22.77 -0.82 5.48
N LEU A 274 -23.26 -1.63 4.55
CA LEU A 274 -24.67 -2.05 4.51
C LEU A 274 -25.05 -2.83 5.77
N ALA A 275 -24.17 -3.68 6.30
CA ALA A 275 -24.42 -4.41 7.54
C ALA A 275 -24.50 -3.47 8.76
N ALA A 276 -23.54 -2.55 8.87
CA ALA A 276 -23.42 -1.65 10.03
C ALA A 276 -24.50 -0.56 10.07
N PHE A 277 -24.75 0.12 8.93
CA PHE A 277 -25.57 1.34 8.91
C PHE A 277 -27.01 1.12 8.41
N VAL A 278 -27.21 0.21 7.44
CA VAL A 278 -28.54 -0.04 6.86
C VAL A 278 -29.24 -1.18 7.58
N SER A 279 -28.59 -2.34 7.66
CA SER A 279 -29.14 -3.51 8.36
C SER A 279 -29.12 -3.35 9.87
N ARG A 280 -28.25 -2.46 10.39
CA ARG A 280 -28.09 -2.18 11.83
C ARG A 280 -27.93 -3.47 12.64
N ASN A 281 -27.04 -4.36 12.18
CA ASN A 281 -26.88 -5.70 12.74
C ASN A 281 -25.41 -5.99 13.07
N ALA A 282 -25.08 -5.99 14.37
CA ALA A 282 -23.72 -6.21 14.86
C ALA A 282 -23.12 -7.55 14.39
N ASN A 283 -23.92 -8.62 14.39
CA ASN A 283 -23.45 -9.95 13.94
C ASN A 283 -23.07 -9.94 12.46
N LYS A 284 -23.92 -9.39 11.60
CA LYS A 284 -23.61 -9.27 10.15
C LYS A 284 -22.40 -8.40 9.90
N THR A 285 -22.22 -7.33 10.69
CA THR A 285 -21.03 -6.48 10.61
C THR A 285 -19.78 -7.29 10.93
N LEU A 286 -19.77 -8.06 12.02
CA LEU A 286 -18.64 -8.90 12.37
C LEU A 286 -18.41 -10.08 11.41
N ASP A 287 -19.45 -10.63 10.80
CA ASP A 287 -19.31 -11.69 9.80
C ASP A 287 -18.49 -11.24 8.57
N SER A 288 -18.58 -9.95 8.22
CA SER A 288 -17.79 -9.32 7.16
C SER A 288 -16.35 -8.99 7.57
N MET A 289 -16.01 -9.17 8.85
CA MET A 289 -14.68 -8.91 9.40
C MET A 289 -13.85 -10.19 9.57
N VAL A 290 -12.53 -10.03 9.66
CA VAL A 290 -11.60 -11.11 10.04
C VAL A 290 -11.88 -11.57 11.48
N LYS A 291 -11.28 -12.70 11.86
CA LYS A 291 -11.45 -13.28 13.21
C LYS A 291 -10.98 -12.36 14.34
N GLU A 292 -9.88 -11.63 14.12
CA GLU A 292 -9.32 -10.67 15.08
C GLU A 292 -9.36 -9.25 14.47
N PRO A 293 -10.53 -8.58 14.45
CA PRO A 293 -10.66 -7.26 13.87
C PRO A 293 -10.25 -6.16 14.84
N TYR A 294 -10.15 -4.93 14.34
CA TYR A 294 -9.85 -3.74 15.12
C TYR A 294 -10.63 -2.53 14.60
N VAL A 295 -11.26 -1.76 15.47
CA VAL A 295 -11.90 -0.50 15.09
C VAL A 295 -11.49 0.57 16.09
N ASN A 296 -11.14 1.75 15.59
CA ASN A 296 -10.79 2.89 16.40
C ASN A 296 -11.38 4.18 15.85
N HIS A 297 -12.26 4.78 16.64
CA HIS A 297 -12.72 6.15 16.47
C HIS A 297 -11.68 7.07 17.10
N VAL A 298 -10.76 7.54 16.28
CA VAL A 298 -9.48 8.11 16.70
C VAL A 298 -9.62 9.26 17.70
N PRO A 299 -10.55 10.23 17.52
CA PRO A 299 -10.64 11.36 18.45
C PRO A 299 -11.19 11.01 19.84
N THR A 300 -11.91 9.89 19.98
CA THR A 300 -12.51 9.46 21.25
C THR A 300 -11.85 8.21 21.83
N LEU A 301 -10.98 7.54 21.06
CA LEU A 301 -10.35 6.26 21.39
C LEU A 301 -11.38 5.14 21.66
N VAL A 302 -12.59 5.28 21.12
CA VAL A 302 -13.67 4.32 21.29
C VAL A 302 -13.67 3.31 20.13
N GLY A 303 -13.93 2.05 20.44
CA GLY A 303 -13.94 0.95 19.49
C GLY A 303 -13.64 -0.35 20.21
N GLY A 304 -12.82 -1.21 19.60
CA GLY A 304 -12.42 -2.49 20.22
C GLY A 304 -11.41 -3.26 19.38
N SER A 305 -10.80 -4.27 19.99
CA SER A 305 -9.90 -5.21 19.34
C SER A 305 -10.34 -6.65 19.61
N GLY A 306 -10.35 -7.47 18.57
CA GLY A 306 -10.87 -8.83 18.64
C GLY A 306 -12.39 -8.88 18.53
N TYR A 307 -12.92 -10.08 18.38
CA TYR A 307 -14.35 -10.31 18.13
C TYR A 307 -15.22 -9.84 19.30
N ASP A 308 -14.87 -10.21 20.53
CA ASP A 308 -15.72 -9.98 21.70
C ASP A 308 -15.88 -8.49 22.03
N GLU A 309 -14.79 -7.72 22.04
CA GLU A 309 -14.82 -6.28 22.28
C GLU A 309 -15.59 -5.55 21.18
N LEU A 310 -15.41 -5.94 19.91
CA LEU A 310 -16.12 -5.30 18.80
C LEU A 310 -17.60 -5.69 18.75
N HIS A 311 -17.95 -6.92 19.14
CA HIS A 311 -19.35 -7.30 19.28
C HIS A 311 -20.05 -6.44 20.33
N ASP A 312 -19.45 -6.32 21.50
CA ASP A 312 -19.97 -5.46 22.57
C ASP A 312 -20.08 -3.99 22.10
N PHE A 313 -19.03 -3.48 21.46
CA PHE A 313 -19.00 -2.14 20.88
C PHE A 313 -20.14 -1.90 19.87
N TYR A 314 -20.27 -2.75 18.84
CA TYR A 314 -21.30 -2.59 17.81
C TYR A 314 -22.70 -2.75 18.38
N HIS A 315 -22.89 -3.72 19.26
CA HIS A 315 -24.20 -4.05 19.82
C HIS A 315 -24.69 -3.01 20.83
N ASN A 316 -23.83 -2.50 21.71
CA ASN A 316 -24.24 -1.67 22.84
C ASN A 316 -23.92 -0.18 22.68
N TYR A 317 -22.85 0.17 21.96
CA TYR A 317 -22.31 1.53 21.98
C TYR A 317 -22.34 2.26 20.63
N PHE A 318 -22.37 1.53 19.52
CA PHE A 318 -22.39 2.11 18.17
C PHE A 318 -23.78 2.10 17.51
N ILE A 319 -24.33 0.93 17.18
CA ILE A 319 -25.52 0.84 16.33
C ILE A 319 -26.77 1.44 16.99
N PRO A 320 -27.08 1.17 18.28
CA PRO A 320 -28.28 1.70 18.92
C PRO A 320 -28.20 3.20 19.23
N THR A 321 -26.99 3.76 19.32
CA THR A 321 -26.75 5.14 19.76
C THR A 321 -26.81 6.14 18.61
N ASN A 322 -26.90 5.66 17.36
CA ASN A 322 -27.01 6.49 16.17
C ASN A 322 -28.37 7.19 16.08
N PRO A 323 -28.41 8.54 16.00
CA PRO A 323 -29.66 9.27 15.90
C PRO A 323 -30.39 8.94 14.60
N PRO A 324 -31.73 9.02 14.54
CA PRO A 324 -32.49 8.74 13.31
C PRO A 324 -32.12 9.64 12.12
N SER A 325 -31.54 10.81 12.41
CA SER A 325 -31.10 11.79 11.41
C SER A 325 -29.67 11.59 10.91
N LEU A 326 -28.95 10.57 11.42
CA LEU A 326 -27.59 10.29 10.98
C LEU A 326 -27.58 9.98 9.48
N SER A 327 -26.82 10.77 8.73
CA SER A 327 -26.54 10.54 7.31
C SER A 327 -25.05 10.68 7.03
N LEU A 328 -24.57 9.85 6.11
CA LEU A 328 -23.20 9.86 5.61
C LEU A 328 -23.24 10.07 4.11
N GLN A 329 -22.58 11.12 3.64
CA GLN A 329 -22.45 11.43 2.21
C GLN A 329 -20.99 11.25 1.80
N GLN A 330 -20.72 10.30 0.91
CA GLN A 330 -19.37 10.10 0.38
C GLN A 330 -18.99 11.27 -0.55
N ILE A 331 -17.82 11.86 -0.32
CA ILE A 331 -17.23 12.96 -1.11
C ILE A 331 -16.19 12.39 -2.06
N SER A 332 -15.27 11.59 -1.52
CA SER A 332 -14.23 10.96 -2.31
C SER A 332 -13.90 9.58 -1.75
N ARG A 333 -13.31 8.74 -2.60
CA ARG A 333 -12.83 7.40 -2.25
C ARG A 333 -11.49 7.14 -2.94
N THR A 334 -10.53 6.66 -2.17
CA THR A 334 -9.26 6.14 -2.70
C THR A 334 -9.15 4.64 -2.42
N VAL A 335 -8.98 3.84 -3.46
CA VAL A 335 -8.82 2.39 -3.37
C VAL A 335 -7.33 2.03 -3.51
N GLY A 336 -6.78 1.42 -2.47
CA GLY A 336 -5.41 0.90 -2.44
C GLY A 336 -5.34 -0.58 -2.79
N SER A 337 -4.19 -1.21 -2.53
CA SER A 337 -4.06 -2.67 -2.71
C SER A 337 -4.77 -3.46 -1.62
N ASP A 338 -4.92 -2.91 -0.42
CA ASP A 338 -5.45 -3.61 0.76
C ASP A 338 -6.29 -2.70 1.66
N ARG A 339 -6.70 -1.54 1.17
CA ARG A 339 -7.43 -0.56 1.97
C ARG A 339 -8.25 0.38 1.12
N ILE A 340 -9.29 0.93 1.74
CA ILE A 340 -10.10 2.01 1.22
C ILE A 340 -9.95 3.20 2.17
N VAL A 341 -9.83 4.39 1.58
CA VAL A 341 -9.93 5.66 2.28
C VAL A 341 -11.17 6.36 1.78
N ASP A 342 -12.18 6.47 2.63
CA ASP A 342 -13.41 7.21 2.37
C ASP A 342 -13.37 8.57 3.07
N GLU A 343 -13.59 9.62 2.29
CA GLU A 343 -13.87 10.97 2.79
C GLU A 343 -15.37 11.21 2.69
N MET A 344 -16.01 11.53 3.80
CA MET A 344 -17.46 11.68 3.87
C MET A 344 -17.86 12.88 4.70
N ILE A 345 -19.05 13.44 4.44
CA ILE A 345 -19.71 14.36 5.37
C ILE A 345 -20.68 13.58 6.25
N CYS A 346 -20.47 13.65 7.56
CA CYS A 346 -21.36 13.11 8.56
C CYS A 346 -22.29 14.21 9.07
N ARG A 347 -23.60 13.99 8.95
CA ARG A 347 -24.63 14.91 9.44
C ARG A 347 -25.54 14.24 10.42
N PHE A 348 -25.90 14.93 11.49
CA PHE A 348 -26.91 14.46 12.42
C PHE A 348 -27.46 15.60 13.28
N LYS A 349 -28.63 15.38 13.87
CA LYS A 349 -29.12 16.14 15.02
C LYS A 349 -28.86 15.32 16.29
N HIS A 350 -28.14 15.90 17.25
CA HIS A 350 -27.75 15.24 18.50
C HIS A 350 -28.97 15.04 19.42
N THR A 351 -29.72 13.98 19.14
CA THR A 351 -31.01 13.62 19.77
C THR A 351 -30.91 12.36 20.64
N THR A 352 -29.80 11.63 20.51
CA THR A 352 -29.42 10.45 21.29
C THR A 352 -28.01 10.68 21.85
N GLU A 353 -27.67 10.02 22.95
CA GLU A 353 -26.31 10.04 23.48
C GLU A 353 -25.40 9.19 22.57
N MET A 354 -24.62 9.85 21.71
CA MET A 354 -23.80 9.20 20.68
C MET A 354 -22.44 8.78 21.24
N ILE A 355 -22.37 7.65 21.94
CA ILE A 355 -21.19 7.23 22.71
C ILE A 355 -19.90 7.19 21.89
N TRP A 356 -19.96 6.77 20.63
CA TRP A 356 -18.77 6.65 19.78
C TRP A 356 -18.14 8.00 19.39
N MET A 357 -18.92 9.09 19.32
CA MET A 357 -18.46 10.43 18.94
C MET A 357 -18.43 11.42 20.12
N LEU A 358 -19.37 11.28 21.05
CA LEU A 358 -19.65 12.19 22.15
C LEU A 358 -19.88 11.41 23.47
N PRO A 359 -18.90 10.61 23.93
CA PRO A 359 -19.06 9.79 25.13
C PRO A 359 -19.37 10.67 26.36
N GLY A 360 -20.49 10.36 27.04
CA GLY A 360 -20.92 11.05 28.26
C GLY A 360 -21.62 12.40 28.03
N VAL A 361 -21.86 12.81 26.77
CA VAL A 361 -22.56 14.06 26.46
C VAL A 361 -24.03 13.79 26.15
N LYS A 362 -24.92 14.36 26.98
CA LYS A 362 -26.38 14.23 26.79
C LYS A 362 -26.84 14.88 25.47
N PRO A 363 -27.96 14.41 24.89
CA PRO A 363 -28.56 15.03 23.70
C PRO A 363 -28.73 16.54 23.84
N THR A 364 -28.10 17.30 22.95
CA THR A 364 -28.15 18.78 22.96
C THR A 364 -29.20 19.35 22.02
N GLY A 365 -29.77 18.51 21.14
CA GLY A 365 -30.72 18.91 20.10
C GLY A 365 -30.11 19.73 18.97
N ARG A 366 -28.80 19.99 18.98
CA ARG A 366 -28.10 20.76 17.95
C ARG A 366 -27.76 19.89 16.74
N ARG A 367 -27.65 20.53 15.57
CA ARG A 367 -27.18 19.90 14.34
C ARG A 367 -25.65 19.91 14.32
N VAL A 368 -25.08 18.84 13.78
CA VAL A 368 -23.65 18.70 13.52
C VAL A 368 -23.46 18.33 12.06
N GLU A 369 -22.55 19.02 11.39
CA GLU A 369 -22.01 18.68 10.08
C GLU A 369 -20.48 18.65 10.18
N ILE A 370 -19.88 17.50 9.88
CA ILE A 370 -18.44 17.32 10.05
C ILE A 370 -17.86 16.40 8.96
N PRO A 371 -16.73 16.77 8.31
CA PRO A 371 -15.97 15.83 7.51
C PRO A 371 -15.42 14.70 8.37
N ILE A 372 -15.57 13.47 7.90
CA ILE A 372 -14.98 12.28 8.48
C ILE A 372 -14.12 11.57 7.45
N VAL A 373 -13.03 10.93 7.89
CA VAL A 373 -12.19 10.07 7.06
C VAL A 373 -12.17 8.67 7.67
N ILE A 374 -12.57 7.67 6.89
CA ILE A 374 -12.52 6.26 7.28
C ILE A 374 -11.41 5.58 6.50
N ILE A 375 -10.46 4.98 7.22
CA ILE A 375 -9.44 4.11 6.63
C ILE A 375 -9.82 2.67 6.98
N ALA A 376 -10.43 1.97 6.02
CA ALA A 376 -10.81 0.57 6.15
C ALA A 376 -9.76 -0.32 5.49
N CYS A 377 -9.15 -1.22 6.26
CA CYS A 377 -8.12 -2.13 5.77
C CYS A 377 -8.71 -3.53 5.60
N ILE A 378 -8.38 -4.20 4.50
CA ILE A 378 -8.95 -5.46 4.04
C ILE A 378 -7.83 -6.49 3.90
N LYS A 379 -8.07 -7.69 4.43
CA LYS A 379 -7.17 -8.83 4.34
C LYS A 379 -8.00 -10.09 4.11
N ALA A 380 -7.54 -10.95 3.21
CA ALA A 380 -8.22 -12.22 2.90
C ALA A 380 -9.73 -12.05 2.63
N LYS A 381 -10.08 -11.04 1.81
CA LYS A 381 -11.46 -10.66 1.44
C LYS A 381 -12.37 -10.21 2.58
N LYS A 382 -11.81 -9.83 3.73
CA LYS A 382 -12.57 -9.34 4.89
C LYS A 382 -11.96 -8.07 5.45
N VAL A 383 -12.79 -7.24 6.07
CA VAL A 383 -12.32 -6.05 6.80
C VAL A 383 -11.54 -6.51 8.04
N TYR A 384 -10.35 -5.96 8.26
CA TYR A 384 -9.55 -6.29 9.45
C TYR A 384 -9.32 -5.11 10.38
N ALA A 385 -9.28 -3.89 9.85
CA ALA A 385 -9.06 -2.71 10.68
C ALA A 385 -9.81 -1.51 10.14
N GLU A 386 -10.34 -0.69 11.03
CA GLU A 386 -10.90 0.62 10.71
C GLU A 386 -10.30 1.69 11.62
N ASN A 387 -9.84 2.80 11.03
CA ASN A 387 -9.58 4.03 11.76
C ASN A 387 -10.49 5.13 11.22
N VAL A 388 -11.26 5.75 12.11
CA VAL A 388 -12.20 6.82 11.79
C VAL A 388 -11.71 8.12 12.40
N TYR A 389 -11.46 9.12 11.55
CA TYR A 389 -10.94 10.43 11.93
C TYR A 389 -11.99 11.51 11.70
N TRP A 390 -12.02 12.49 12.61
CA TRP A 390 -12.76 13.75 12.44
C TRP A 390 -12.16 14.82 13.37
N ASP A 391 -12.56 16.08 13.20
CA ASP A 391 -12.19 17.15 14.12
C ASP A 391 -13.16 17.23 15.29
N GLN A 392 -12.72 16.75 16.46
CA GLN A 392 -13.54 16.76 17.67
C GLN A 392 -13.78 18.18 18.20
N ALA A 393 -12.87 19.13 17.99
CA ALA A 393 -13.08 20.50 18.45
C ALA A 393 -14.25 21.15 17.69
N SER A 394 -14.32 20.94 16.37
CA SER A 394 -15.46 21.38 15.56
C SER A 394 -16.78 20.76 16.01
N VAL A 395 -16.80 19.47 16.35
CA VAL A 395 -18.01 18.82 16.88
C VAL A 395 -18.43 19.45 18.21
N LEU A 396 -17.50 19.59 19.16
CA LEU A 396 -17.77 20.18 20.49
C LEU A 396 -18.25 21.64 20.40
N LYS A 397 -17.70 22.43 19.45
CA LYS A 397 -18.16 23.79 19.15
C LYS A 397 -19.61 23.79 18.67
N GLN A 398 -19.95 22.93 17.71
CA GLN A 398 -21.29 22.84 17.14
C GLN A 398 -22.34 22.43 18.18
N ILE A 399 -22.02 21.47 19.05
CA ILE A 399 -22.93 21.05 20.12
C ILE A 399 -22.99 22.02 21.32
N GLY A 400 -22.08 22.99 21.38
CA GLY A 400 -22.11 24.11 22.34
C GLY A 400 -21.75 23.75 23.77
N VAL A 401 -20.88 22.75 23.96
CA VAL A 401 -20.45 22.30 25.30
C VAL A 401 -19.11 22.88 25.73
N VAL A 402 -18.37 23.49 24.80
CA VAL A 402 -17.11 24.20 25.06
C VAL A 402 -17.21 25.57 24.41
N ASP A 403 -16.77 26.61 25.12
CA ASP A 403 -16.61 27.94 24.56
C ASP A 403 -15.29 28.01 23.78
N PHE A 404 -15.40 28.20 22.47
CA PHE A 404 -14.26 28.33 21.56
C PHE A 404 -14.02 29.79 21.11
N THR A 405 -14.60 30.77 21.81
CA THR A 405 -14.39 32.19 21.53
C THR A 405 -12.90 32.52 21.53
N GLY A 406 -12.43 33.17 20.46
CA GLY A 406 -11.02 33.53 20.29
C GLY A 406 -10.08 32.36 19.94
N LEU A 407 -10.58 31.13 19.78
CA LEU A 407 -9.79 29.97 19.37
C LEU A 407 -9.93 29.70 17.86
N PRO A 408 -8.88 29.21 17.17
CA PRO A 408 -8.88 28.98 15.73
C PRO A 408 -9.59 27.66 15.37
N VAL A 409 -10.88 27.55 15.69
CA VAL A 409 -11.69 26.34 15.48
C VAL A 409 -12.87 26.65 14.57
N SER A 410 -13.00 25.93 13.47
CA SER A 410 -14.15 25.99 12.57
C SER A 410 -15.32 25.17 13.11
N GLY A 411 -16.55 25.53 12.74
CA GLY A 411 -17.77 24.75 12.94
C GLY A 411 -18.21 24.04 11.65
N PRO A 412 -19.50 24.10 11.29
CA PRO A 412 -20.03 23.39 10.12
C PRO A 412 -19.49 23.92 8.79
N GLU A 413 -18.94 25.14 8.77
CA GLU A 413 -18.30 25.73 7.58
C GLU A 413 -17.14 24.88 7.04
N SER A 414 -16.54 24.02 7.87
CA SER A 414 -15.55 23.04 7.43
C SER A 414 -16.14 22.00 6.48
N ALA A 415 -17.35 21.50 6.77
CA ALA A 415 -18.06 20.55 5.92
C ALA A 415 -18.48 21.19 4.60
N TRP A 416 -19.05 22.40 4.67
CA TRP A 416 -19.53 23.12 3.48
C TRP A 416 -18.38 23.42 2.51
N LYS A 417 -17.21 23.82 3.02
CA LYS A 417 -16.04 24.10 2.19
C LYS A 417 -15.48 22.84 1.48
N VAL A 418 -15.62 21.67 2.10
CA VAL A 418 -15.23 20.39 1.50
C VAL A 418 -16.19 20.00 0.38
N GLU A 419 -17.50 20.19 0.57
CA GLU A 419 -18.51 19.89 -0.45
C GLU A 419 -18.47 20.85 -1.63
N ASP A 420 -18.33 22.14 -1.34
CA ASP A 420 -18.21 23.19 -2.33
C ASP A 420 -17.11 24.16 -1.92
N LYS A 421 -16.04 24.18 -2.72
CA LYS A 421 -14.90 25.08 -2.54
C LYS A 421 -15.29 26.55 -2.58
N ASP A 422 -16.44 26.94 -3.11
CA ASP A 422 -16.87 28.34 -3.22
C ASP A 422 -17.86 28.76 -2.12
N SER A 423 -18.36 27.82 -1.30
CA SER A 423 -19.37 28.06 -0.25
C SER A 423 -18.88 28.91 0.94
N VAL A 424 -17.58 28.83 1.26
CA VAL A 424 -16.98 29.52 2.41
C VAL A 424 -15.69 30.21 1.96
N PRO A 425 -15.49 31.51 2.21
CA PRO A 425 -14.22 32.18 1.87
C PRO A 425 -12.99 31.52 2.49
N ALA A 426 -11.86 31.51 1.79
CA ALA A 426 -10.59 31.06 2.36
C ALA A 426 -10.07 32.08 3.41
N ASN A 427 -9.19 31.62 4.30
CA ASN A 427 -8.41 32.48 5.22
C ASN A 427 -9.19 33.25 6.30
N ILE A 428 -10.45 32.89 6.57
CA ILE A 428 -11.29 33.55 7.59
C ILE A 428 -10.58 33.60 8.95
N LEU A 429 -9.89 32.53 9.34
CA LEU A 429 -9.20 32.45 10.65
C LEU A 429 -7.79 33.08 10.68
N LEU A 430 -7.21 33.52 9.54
CA LEU A 430 -5.88 34.15 9.53
C LEU A 430 -5.88 35.58 10.09
N GLY A 431 -7.02 36.28 10.04
CA GLY A 431 -7.14 37.68 10.45
C GLY A 431 -7.41 37.90 11.94
N GLY A 432 -7.47 36.85 12.76
CA GLY A 432 -7.91 36.94 14.16
C GLY A 432 -9.37 37.40 14.32
N GLY A 433 -10.15 37.42 13.24
CA GLY A 433 -11.53 37.87 13.23
C GLY A 433 -12.51 36.73 13.54
N GLU A 434 -13.43 37.01 14.45
CA GLU A 434 -14.72 36.30 14.48
C GLU A 434 -15.37 36.38 13.09
N LEU A 435 -16.08 35.31 12.70
CA LEU A 435 -17.03 35.40 11.59
C LEU A 435 -17.97 36.59 11.88
N GLN A 436 -17.86 37.68 11.12
CA GLN A 436 -18.64 38.91 11.36
C GLN A 436 -20.15 38.66 11.23
N GLU A 437 -20.56 37.60 10.52
CA GLU A 437 -21.92 37.10 10.46
C GLU A 437 -21.91 35.55 10.49
N PRO A 438 -22.89 34.90 11.13
CA PRO A 438 -23.03 33.44 11.08
C PRO A 438 -23.32 33.01 9.64
N LEU A 439 -22.41 32.24 9.06
CA LEU A 439 -22.63 31.61 7.76
C LEU A 439 -23.84 30.66 7.87
N THR A 440 -24.83 30.81 6.98
CA THR A 440 -25.96 29.89 6.87
C THR A 440 -25.81 29.05 5.60
N ASN A 441 -26.05 27.75 5.72
CA ASN A 441 -26.22 26.89 4.56
C ASN A 441 -27.68 27.03 4.09
N ASP A 442 -27.94 28.01 3.23
CA ASP A 442 -29.25 28.14 2.59
C ASP A 442 -29.41 26.98 1.60
N GLU A 443 -30.28 26.02 1.91
CA GLU A 443 -30.69 24.92 1.00
C GLU A 443 -31.43 25.42 -0.28
N SER A 444 -31.28 26.68 -0.66
CA SER A 444 -31.93 27.29 -1.83
C SER A 444 -31.00 27.32 -3.04
N ALA A 445 -30.69 26.15 -3.60
CA ALA A 445 -30.56 26.07 -5.05
C ALA A 445 -31.98 26.15 -5.63
N THR A 446 -32.51 27.37 -5.77
CA THR A 446 -33.79 27.62 -6.43
C THR A 446 -33.71 27.14 -7.87
N VAL A 447 -34.48 26.09 -8.17
CA VAL A 447 -34.97 25.81 -9.51
C VAL A 447 -35.75 27.05 -9.94
N THR A 448 -35.21 27.81 -10.88
CA THR A 448 -35.97 28.85 -11.57
C THR A 448 -37.00 28.16 -12.48
N GLU A 449 -38.20 27.94 -11.94
CA GLU A 449 -39.39 27.73 -12.77
C GLU A 449 -39.58 28.99 -13.64
N GLY A 450 -39.41 28.83 -14.95
CA GLY A 450 -39.69 29.87 -15.92
C GLY A 450 -41.19 30.08 -16.04
N THR A 451 -41.69 31.17 -15.46
CA THR A 451 -43.03 31.67 -15.77
C THR A 451 -43.05 32.40 -17.11
N GLU A 452 -44.04 32.02 -17.90
CA GLU A 452 -44.46 32.46 -19.22
C GLU A 452 -44.42 33.98 -19.46
N ASN A 453 -43.99 34.38 -20.66
CA ASN A 453 -44.46 35.62 -21.28
C ASN A 453 -45.33 35.26 -22.48
N ASN A 454 -46.63 35.47 -22.30
CA ASN A 454 -47.65 35.47 -23.33
C ASN A 454 -48.12 36.93 -23.56
N THR A 455 -48.56 37.24 -24.79
CA THR A 455 -48.93 38.55 -25.40
C THR A 455 -47.76 39.37 -25.97
N LYS A 456 -47.69 39.71 -27.27
CA LYS A 456 -48.70 39.89 -28.33
C LYS A 456 -48.25 39.31 -29.66
#